data_AF-A0A645E3C9-F1
#
_entry.id   AF-A0A645E3C9-F1
#
_cell.length_a   1.000
_cell.length_b   1.000
_cell.length_c   1.000
_cell.angle_alpha   90.00
_cell.angle_beta   90.00
_cell.angle_gamma   90.00
#
_symmetry.space_group_name_H-M   'P 1'
#
loop_
_entity.id
_entity.type
_entity.pdbx_description
1 polymer ?
#
loop_
_entity_poly.entity_id
_entity_poly.type
_entity_poly.pdbx_seq_one_letter_code
_entity_poly.pdbx_strand_id
1 'polypeptide(L)'
;MNGLVLKDVDIIGEMDMSLKEGERKTSLVIPANFDKNGNIGRYTKGVTEPEFDILREYVKYEVKELCERMVGGDISIIPCKNKNGTSCDFCTYSSICQFDPSIKGNMYTILNDKSDEEVIKLMEKEVEK
;
A
#
# COMPACT_ATOMS: atom_id res chain seq x y z
N MET A 1 16.43 1.67 2.55
CA MET A 1 15.36 0.91 1.88
C MET A 1 14.02 1.58 2.17
N ASN A 2 13.15 1.70 1.17
CA ASN A 2 11.77 2.16 1.39
C ASN A 2 10.87 0.94 1.59
N GLY A 3 9.83 1.07 2.41
CA GLY A 3 8.91 -0.02 2.67
C GLY A 3 8.17 0.16 4.00
N LEU A 4 7.66 -0.95 4.50
CA LEU A 4 6.90 -1.06 5.74
C LEU A 4 7.59 -2.09 6.64
N VAL A 5 7.71 -1.80 7.95
CA VAL A 5 8.25 -2.73 8.95
C VAL A 5 7.20 -3.11 9.98
N LEU A 6 7.40 -4.22 10.69
CA LEU A 6 6.60 -4.53 11.86
C LEU A 6 7.00 -3.61 13.02
N LYS A 7 6.01 -3.02 13.71
CA LYS A 7 6.22 -2.16 14.88
C LYS A 7 6.58 -2.99 16.12
N ASP A 8 7.73 -3.63 16.05
CA ASP A 8 8.31 -4.44 17.11
C ASP A 8 9.78 -4.02 17.31
N VAL A 9 10.14 -3.67 18.56
CA VAL A 9 11.47 -3.14 18.90
C VAL A 9 12.55 -4.19 18.68
N ASP A 10 12.28 -5.45 19.02
CA ASP A 10 13.24 -6.54 18.90
C ASP A 10 13.50 -6.84 17.44
N ILE A 11 12.44 -6.97 16.62
CA ILE A 11 12.57 -7.21 15.18
C ILE A 11 13.30 -6.06 14.49
N ILE A 12 12.93 -4.80 14.76
CA ILE A 12 13.63 -3.64 14.19
C ILE A 12 15.10 -3.62 14.62
N GLY A 13 15.40 -3.98 15.87
CA GLY A 13 16.76 -4.08 16.40
C GLY A 13 17.59 -5.16 15.71
N GLU A 14 17.01 -6.33 15.44
CA GLU A 14 17.68 -7.40 14.67
C GLU A 14 17.86 -7.05 13.19
N MET A 15 16.97 -6.22 12.62
CA MET A 15 17.12 -5.71 11.25
C MET A 15 18.22 -4.64 11.12
N ASP A 16 18.52 -3.90 12.19
CA ASP A 16 19.61 -2.92 12.24
C ASP A 16 20.25 -2.83 13.64
N MET A 17 21.36 -3.55 13.83
CA MET A 17 22.12 -3.59 15.08
C MET A 17 22.61 -2.20 15.53
N SER A 18 22.84 -1.26 14.62
CA SER A 18 23.27 0.10 14.99
C SER A 18 22.17 0.89 15.71
N LEU A 19 20.89 0.55 15.46
CA LEU A 19 19.77 1.06 16.26
C LEU A 19 19.71 0.39 17.63
N LYS A 20 19.88 -0.94 17.66
CA LYS A 20 19.80 -1.75 18.89
C LYS A 20 20.88 -1.38 19.90
N GLU A 21 22.11 -1.17 19.44
CA GLU A 21 23.25 -0.79 20.27
C GLU A 21 23.27 0.70 20.63
N GLY A 22 22.34 1.49 20.07
CA GLY A 22 22.21 2.91 20.35
C GLY A 22 23.27 3.79 19.68
N GLU A 23 24.06 3.24 18.74
CA GLU A 23 24.99 4.02 17.93
C GLU A 23 24.25 5.09 17.11
N ARG A 24 23.01 4.78 16.70
CA ARG A 24 22.13 5.66 15.92
C ARG A 24 20.70 5.61 16.44
N LYS A 25 19.96 6.69 16.16
CA LYS A 25 18.52 6.78 16.43
C LYS A 25 17.67 6.52 15.19
N THR A 26 18.23 6.68 14.00
CA THR A 26 17.53 6.48 12.73
C THR A 26 18.35 5.51 11.89
N SER A 27 17.70 4.47 11.37
CA SER A 27 18.36 3.49 10.52
C SER A 27 18.70 4.09 9.16
N LEU A 28 19.84 3.67 8.60
CA LEU A 28 20.19 3.94 7.20
C LEU A 28 19.73 2.82 6.26
N VAL A 29 19.31 1.69 6.82
CA VAL A 29 18.97 0.47 6.08
C VAL A 29 17.47 0.33 5.93
N ILE A 30 16.71 0.45 7.04
CA ILE A 30 15.26 0.28 7.10
C ILE A 30 14.55 1.60 7.44
N PRO A 31 13.25 1.76 7.10
CA PRO A 31 12.51 2.98 7.39
C PRO A 31 12.01 3.02 8.84
N ALA A 32 12.94 2.89 9.79
CA ALA A 32 12.65 2.83 11.23
C ALA A 32 13.59 3.73 12.04
N ASN A 33 13.09 4.15 13.20
CA ASN A 33 13.85 4.96 14.13
C ASN A 33 13.46 4.62 15.57
N PHE A 34 14.40 4.75 16.51
CA PHE A 34 14.12 4.70 17.94
C PHE A 34 14.14 6.10 18.55
N ASP A 35 13.38 6.28 19.63
CA ASP A 35 13.40 7.49 20.45
C ASP A 35 14.57 7.47 21.46
N LYS A 36 14.63 8.44 22.37
CA LYS A 36 15.69 8.49 23.39
C LYS A 36 15.59 7.39 24.45
N ASN A 37 14.42 6.75 24.56
CA ASN A 37 14.10 5.73 25.55
C ASN A 37 14.20 4.31 24.96
N GLY A 38 14.57 4.17 23.68
CA GLY A 38 14.62 2.89 22.98
C GLY A 38 13.28 2.40 22.43
N ASN A 39 12.22 3.22 22.46
CA ASN A 39 10.94 2.86 21.85
C ASN A 39 10.93 3.18 20.36
N ILE A 40 10.01 2.57 19.63
CA ILE A 40 9.75 2.89 18.22
C ILE A 40 9.34 4.36 18.11
N GLY A 41 10.13 5.12 17.34
CA GLY A 41 9.88 6.52 17.12
C GLY A 41 8.85 6.77 16.02
N ARG A 42 8.26 7.98 16.08
CA ARG A 42 7.16 8.42 15.20
C ARG A 42 7.46 8.43 13.70
N TYR A 43 8.73 8.40 13.30
CA TYR A 43 9.12 8.45 11.89
C TYR A 43 9.30 7.06 11.28
N THR A 44 9.08 6.01 12.08
CA THR A 44 9.05 4.64 11.61
C THR A 44 7.85 4.42 10.70
N LYS A 45 8.10 3.99 9.47
CA LYS A 45 7.05 3.53 8.55
C LYS A 45 6.78 2.07 8.85
N GLY A 46 5.84 1.82 9.75
CA GLY A 46 5.51 0.47 10.17
C GLY A 46 4.06 0.27 10.57
N VAL A 47 3.68 -0.99 10.61
CA VAL A 47 2.36 -1.48 11.03
C VAL A 47 2.52 -2.41 12.23
N THR A 48 1.48 -2.50 13.04
CA THR A 48 1.36 -3.51 14.09
C THR A 48 1.10 -4.88 13.48
N GLU A 49 1.24 -5.95 14.26
CA GLU A 49 0.97 -7.31 13.82
C GLU A 49 -0.49 -7.51 13.35
N PRO A 50 -1.53 -7.02 14.06
CA PRO A 50 -2.90 -7.09 13.56
C PRO A 50 -3.09 -6.36 12.23
N GLU A 51 -2.54 -5.15 12.09
CA GLU A 51 -2.60 -4.37 10.83
C GLU A 51 -1.89 -5.12 9.69
N PHE A 52 -0.79 -5.82 9.98
CA PHE A 52 -0.08 -6.64 9.00
C PHE A 52 -0.91 -7.85 8.55
N ASP A 53 -1.62 -8.50 9.47
CA ASP A 53 -2.52 -9.59 9.11
C ASP A 53 -3.71 -9.10 8.27
N ILE A 54 -4.28 -7.93 8.58
CA ILE A 54 -5.30 -7.30 7.74
C ILE A 54 -4.78 -7.07 6.32
N LEU A 55 -3.56 -6.53 6.17
CA LEU A 55 -2.94 -6.34 4.85
C LEU A 55 -2.85 -7.67 4.08
N ARG A 56 -2.45 -8.75 4.75
CA ARG A 56 -2.31 -10.08 4.14
C ARG A 56 -3.65 -10.66 3.70
N GLU A 57 -4.66 -10.57 4.55
CA GLU A 57 -6.00 -11.06 4.22
C GLU A 57 -6.65 -10.23 3.11
N TYR A 58 -6.48 -8.91 3.13
CA TYR A 58 -6.98 -8.03 2.08
C TYR A 58 -6.35 -8.32 0.72
N VAL A 59 -5.03 -8.61 0.67
CA VAL A 59 -4.39 -9.04 -0.58
C VAL A 59 -5.00 -10.34 -1.11
N LYS A 60 -5.29 -11.33 -0.25
CA LYS A 60 -5.94 -12.58 -0.67
C LYS A 60 -7.36 -12.32 -1.19
N TYR A 61 -8.11 -11.47 -0.51
CA TYR A 61 -9.44 -11.04 -0.92
C TYR A 61 -9.40 -10.39 -2.31
N GLU A 62 -8.55 -9.39 -2.53
CA GLU A 62 -8.44 -8.71 -3.83
C GLU A 62 -7.99 -9.64 -4.96
N VAL A 63 -7.07 -10.57 -4.70
CA VAL A 63 -6.65 -11.58 -5.68
C VAL A 63 -7.84 -12.47 -6.07
N LYS A 64 -8.64 -12.91 -5.09
CA LYS A 64 -9.82 -13.72 -5.35
C LYS A 64 -10.85 -12.95 -6.19
N GLU A 65 -11.22 -11.75 -5.79
CA GLU A 65 -12.19 -10.89 -6.51
C GLU A 65 -11.73 -10.61 -7.94
N LEU A 66 -10.44 -10.31 -8.13
CA LEU A 66 -9.86 -10.12 -9.45
C LEU A 66 -9.98 -11.38 -10.32
N CYS A 67 -9.63 -12.54 -9.78
CA CYS A 67 -9.73 -13.81 -10.51
C CYS A 67 -11.19 -14.14 -10.88
N GLU A 68 -12.15 -13.92 -9.97
CA GLU A 68 -13.56 -14.15 -10.24
C GLU A 68 -14.07 -13.25 -11.39
N ARG A 69 -13.71 -11.96 -11.38
CA ARG A 69 -14.03 -11.04 -12.47
C ARG A 69 -13.40 -11.45 -13.80
N MET A 70 -12.13 -11.86 -13.78
CA MET A 70 -11.42 -12.32 -14.98
C MET A 70 -12.07 -13.57 -15.58
N VAL A 71 -12.40 -14.57 -14.76
CA VAL A 71 -13.09 -15.80 -15.21
C VAL A 71 -14.51 -15.49 -15.67
N GLY A 72 -15.17 -14.51 -15.05
CA GLY A 72 -16.46 -13.98 -15.50
C GLY A 72 -16.42 -13.22 -16.83
N GLY A 73 -15.23 -12.98 -17.40
CA GLY A 73 -15.05 -12.29 -18.68
C GLY A 73 -15.15 -10.77 -18.58
N ASP A 74 -14.92 -10.19 -17.40
CA ASP A 74 -14.90 -8.73 -17.24
C ASP A 74 -13.65 -8.13 -17.93
N ILE A 75 -13.90 -7.42 -19.04
CA ILE A 75 -12.90 -6.71 -19.84
C ILE A 75 -13.10 -5.18 -19.79
N SER A 76 -13.75 -4.68 -18.73
CA SER A 76 -14.11 -3.25 -18.60
C SER A 76 -12.88 -2.33 -18.62
N ILE A 77 -13.00 -1.20 -19.32
CA ILE A 77 -11.95 -0.19 -19.41
C ILE A 77 -12.12 0.82 -18.25
N ILE A 78 -11.39 0.60 -17.16
CA ILE A 78 -11.52 1.39 -15.91
C ILE A 78 -10.14 1.95 -15.50
N PRO A 79 -9.57 2.92 -16.24
CA PRO A 79 -8.29 3.49 -15.90
C PRO A 79 -8.38 4.33 -14.62
N CYS A 80 -7.32 4.29 -13.81
CA CYS A 80 -7.26 5.07 -12.58
C CYS A 80 -6.42 6.34 -12.77
N LYS A 81 -6.76 7.38 -12.01
CA LYS A 81 -6.03 8.65 -11.97
C LYS A 81 -5.76 9.06 -10.53
N ASN A 82 -4.53 9.43 -10.23
CA ASN A 82 -4.13 10.05 -8.96
C ASN A 82 -3.43 11.38 -9.23
N LYS A 83 -2.87 12.00 -8.18
CA LYS A 83 -2.15 13.28 -8.28
C LYS A 83 -0.88 13.23 -9.15
N ASN A 84 -0.30 12.04 -9.34
CA ASN A 84 0.98 11.85 -10.02
C ASN A 84 0.82 11.47 -11.49
N GLY A 85 -0.37 11.09 -11.93
CA GLY A 85 -0.61 10.67 -13.32
C GLY A 85 -1.80 9.73 -13.45
N THR A 86 -1.85 9.04 -14.59
CA THR A 86 -2.89 8.06 -14.92
C THR A 86 -2.28 6.69 -15.18
N SER A 87 -3.06 5.62 -15.01
CA SER A 87 -2.64 4.28 -15.43
C SER A 87 -2.38 4.17 -16.93
N CYS A 88 -2.88 5.12 -17.72
CA CYS A 88 -2.68 5.17 -19.17
C CYS A 88 -1.26 5.62 -19.57
N ASP A 89 -0.56 6.36 -18.70
CA ASP A 89 0.74 6.99 -19.03
C ASP A 89 1.82 5.95 -19.39
N PHE A 90 1.66 4.72 -18.90
CA PHE A 90 2.59 3.61 -19.15
C PHE A 90 1.94 2.43 -19.90
N CYS A 91 0.69 2.58 -20.38
CA CYS A 91 -0.07 1.49 -21.00
C CYS A 91 0.23 1.38 -22.51
N THR A 92 0.74 0.22 -22.93
CA THR A 92 1.03 -0.08 -24.35
C THR A 92 -0.22 -0.32 -25.21
N TYR A 93 -1.39 -0.47 -24.58
CA TYR A 93 -2.66 -0.77 -25.25
C TYR A 93 -3.58 0.45 -25.42
N SER A 94 -3.07 1.66 -25.15
CA SER A 94 -3.84 2.91 -25.24
C SER A 94 -4.47 3.15 -26.62
N SER A 95 -3.80 2.75 -27.70
CA SER A 95 -4.33 2.83 -29.07
C SER A 95 -5.43 1.80 -29.38
N ILE A 96 -5.52 0.73 -28.59
CA ILE A 96 -6.51 -0.35 -28.78
C ILE A 96 -7.78 -0.04 -28.00
N CYS A 97 -7.65 0.39 -26.74
CA CYS A 97 -8.81 0.62 -25.88
C CYS A 97 -9.64 1.84 -26.28
N GLN A 98 -9.05 2.80 -27.00
CA GLN A 98 -9.71 4.04 -27.45
C GLN A 98 -10.37 4.83 -26.30
N PHE A 99 -9.78 4.75 -25.10
CA PHE A 99 -10.29 5.49 -23.95
C PHE A 99 -10.14 6.99 -24.15
N ASP A 100 -11.27 7.69 -24.23
CA ASP A 100 -11.34 9.14 -24.42
C ASP A 100 -12.33 9.73 -23.40
N PRO A 101 -11.87 10.57 -22.44
CA PRO A 101 -12.72 11.24 -21.45
C PRO A 101 -13.77 12.19 -22.03
N SER A 102 -13.66 12.60 -23.29
CA SER A 102 -14.68 13.42 -23.96
C SER A 102 -15.92 12.60 -24.35
N ILE A 103 -15.79 11.27 -24.43
CA ILE A 103 -16.89 10.36 -24.72
C ILE A 103 -17.67 10.07 -23.44
N LYS A 104 -18.99 10.27 -23.50
CA LYS A 104 -19.89 10.01 -22.37
C LYS A 104 -19.76 8.56 -21.89
N GLY A 105 -19.50 8.38 -20.60
CA GLY A 105 -19.34 7.06 -19.97
C GLY A 105 -17.88 6.67 -19.73
N ASN A 106 -16.93 7.27 -20.46
CA ASN A 106 -15.51 7.08 -20.21
C ASN A 106 -15.03 8.03 -19.13
N MET A 107 -14.81 7.50 -17.92
CA MET A 107 -14.34 8.30 -16.79
C MET A 107 -13.19 7.58 -16.09
N TYR A 108 -12.25 8.36 -15.58
CA TYR A 108 -11.21 7.84 -14.71
C TYR A 108 -11.78 7.50 -13.34
N THR A 109 -11.34 6.38 -12.76
CA THR A 109 -11.48 6.15 -11.32
C THR A 109 -10.47 7.03 -10.58
N ILE A 110 -10.97 8.03 -9.85
CA ILE A 110 -10.13 8.97 -9.10
C ILE A 110 -9.68 8.31 -7.79
N LEU A 111 -8.37 8.14 -7.64
CA LEU A 111 -7.74 7.66 -6.42
C LEU A 111 -7.30 8.85 -5.57
N ASN A 112 -8.05 9.10 -4.51
CA ASN A 112 -7.76 10.16 -3.54
C ASN A 112 -6.73 9.67 -2.52
N ASP A 113 -5.83 10.55 -2.12
CA ASP A 113 -4.90 10.28 -1.02
C ASP A 113 -5.70 10.04 0.28
N LYS A 114 -5.31 9.00 1.02
CA LYS A 114 -5.88 8.60 2.31
C LYS A 114 -4.75 8.45 3.31
N SER A 115 -5.05 8.59 4.61
CA SER A 115 -4.06 8.28 5.65
C SER A 115 -3.88 6.75 5.75
N ASP A 116 -2.74 6.32 6.27
CA ASP A 116 -2.47 4.89 6.47
C ASP A 116 -3.54 4.25 7.36
N GLU A 117 -3.99 4.96 8.41
CA GLU A 117 -5.06 4.47 9.30
C GLU A 117 -6.42 4.38 8.60
N GLU A 118 -6.73 5.30 7.69
CA GLU A 118 -7.96 5.24 6.91
C GLU A 118 -7.95 4.05 5.95
N VAL A 119 -6.81 3.83 5.29
CA VAL A 119 -6.63 2.72 4.35
C VAL A 119 -6.76 1.37 5.05
N ILE A 120 -6.13 1.18 6.21
CA ILE A 120 -6.28 -0.05 7.01
C ILE A 120 -7.74 -0.29 7.39
N LYS A 121 -8.46 0.72 7.87
CA LYS A 121 -9.89 0.60 8.23
C LYS A 121 -10.78 0.23 7.05
N LEU A 122 -10.43 0.65 5.85
CA LEU A 122 -11.16 0.24 4.64
C LEU A 122 -10.89 -1.23 4.33
N MET A 123 -9.64 -1.69 4.45
CA MET A 123 -9.30 -3.10 4.27
C MET A 123 -10.00 -4.00 5.28
N GLU A 124 -10.00 -3.63 6.56
CA GLU A 124 -10.72 -4.36 7.63
C GLU A 124 -12.19 -4.59 7.25
N LYS A 125 -12.86 -3.52 6.79
CA LYS A 125 -14.27 -3.60 6.38
C LYS A 125 -14.52 -4.48 5.15
N GLU A 126 -13.56 -4.63 4.25
CA GLU A 126 -13.72 -5.51 3.09
C GLU A 126 -13.45 -6.98 3.46
N VAL A 127 -12.49 -7.25 4.36
CA VAL A 127 -12.16 -8.60 4.81
C VAL A 127 -13.22 -9.20 5.74
N GLU A 128 -13.94 -8.36 6.51
CA GLU A 128 -15.00 -8.81 7.43
C GLU A 128 -16.37 -9.09 6.76
N LYS A 129 -16.52 -8.81 5.46
CA LYS A 129 -17.77 -9.06 4.70
C LYS A 129 -17.92 -10.52 4.31
#